data_AF-A0A423XNQ9-F1
#
_entry.id   AF-A0A423XNQ9-F1
#
_cell.length_a   1.000
_cell.length_b   1.000
_cell.length_c   1.000
_cell.angle_alpha   90.00
_cell.angle_beta   90.00
_cell.angle_gamma   90.00
#
_symmetry.space_group_name_H-M   'P 1'
#
loop_
_entity.id
_entity.type
_entity.pdbx_description
1 polymer ?
#
loop_
_entity_poly.entity_id
_entity_poly.type
_entity_poly.pdbx_seq_one_letter_code
_entity_poly.pdbx_strand_id
1 'polypeptide(L)'
;MANPKQNPATGEQLDEVQIEQALKRLKELHIQATEAMFSTVRESTKAAYNEVREYKHLATDEESTRIFERARRSRQENPKDIKPWRARDDPEWLTPST
;
A
#
# COMPACT_ATOMS: atom_id res chain seq x y z
N MET A 1 4.05 70.05 15.85
CA MET A 1 5.20 69.44 16.52
C MET A 1 4.78 68.09 17.08
N ALA A 2 5.61 67.07 16.83
CA ALA A 2 5.73 65.77 17.50
C ALA A 2 4.52 64.80 17.56
N ASN A 3 4.63 63.74 16.74
CA ASN A 3 3.90 62.47 16.85
C ASN A 3 4.71 61.52 17.77
N PRO A 4 4.17 60.90 18.83
CA PRO A 4 4.92 59.93 19.61
C PRO A 4 4.84 58.54 18.96
N LYS A 5 5.85 58.27 18.13
CA LYS A 5 6.59 57.01 17.97
C LYS A 5 5.79 55.71 18.13
N GLN A 6 5.45 55.13 16.97
CA GLN A 6 5.58 53.69 16.77
C GLN A 6 6.98 53.27 17.26
N ASN A 7 7.05 52.33 18.19
CA ASN A 7 8.29 51.60 18.46
C ASN A 7 8.15 50.23 17.80
N PRO A 8 9.02 49.88 16.83
CA PRO A 8 8.93 48.63 16.11
C PRO A 8 9.55 47.48 16.93
N ALA A 9 8.90 46.33 16.90
CA ALA A 9 9.49 45.00 17.08
C ALA A 9 10.42 44.82 18.30
N THR A 10 9.84 44.61 19.49
CA THR A 10 10.50 43.77 20.49
C THR A 10 10.23 42.34 20.07
N GLY A 11 11.17 41.74 19.33
CA GLY A 11 11.16 40.29 19.12
C GLY A 11 11.19 39.64 20.48
N GLU A 12 10.11 38.94 20.86
CA GLU A 12 10.08 38.11 22.06
C GLU A 12 11.29 37.17 21.98
N GLN A 13 12.28 37.42 22.84
CA GLN A 13 13.34 36.45 23.12
C GLN A 13 12.64 35.27 23.78
N LEU A 14 12.28 34.28 22.97
CA LEU A 14 11.84 32.99 23.47
C LEU A 14 12.92 32.48 24.43
N ASP A 15 12.51 32.16 25.65
CA ASP A 15 13.43 31.61 26.61
C ASP A 15 13.93 30.23 26.14
N GLU A 16 15.14 29.85 26.54
CA GLU A 16 15.77 28.60 26.10
C GLU A 16 14.91 27.37 26.44
N VAL A 17 14.17 27.42 27.56
CA VAL A 17 13.28 26.35 28.03
C VAL A 17 12.08 26.17 27.09
N GLN A 18 11.48 27.25 26.62
CA GLN A 18 10.39 27.25 25.65
C GLN A 18 10.86 26.71 24.31
N ILE A 19 12.08 27.06 23.88
CA ILE A 19 12.68 26.53 22.65
C ILE A 19 12.87 25.02 22.77
N GLU A 20 13.44 24.54 23.88
CA GLU A 20 13.62 23.10 24.13
C GLU A 20 12.28 22.34 24.15
N GLN A 21 11.27 22.90 24.82
CA GLN A 21 9.93 22.32 24.86
C GLN A 21 9.29 22.27 23.48
N ALA A 22 9.44 23.33 22.67
CA ALA A 22 8.94 23.38 21.30
C ALA A 22 9.62 22.33 20.41
N LEU A 23 10.95 22.17 20.52
CA LEU A 23 11.71 21.16 19.78
C LEU A 23 11.30 19.74 20.19
N LYS A 24 11.08 19.48 21.48
CA LYS A 24 10.60 18.19 21.97
C LYS A 24 9.22 17.86 21.38
N ARG A 25 8.30 18.83 21.40
CA ARG A 25 6.96 18.67 20.82
C ARG A 25 7.03 18.44 19.32
N LEU A 26 7.89 19.17 18.61
CA LEU A 26 8.09 18.97 17.17
C LEU A 26 8.61 17.56 16.86
N LYS A 27 9.55 17.05 17.64
CA LYS A 27 10.07 15.69 17.51
C LYS A 27 8.97 14.64 17.72
N GLU A 28 8.14 14.80 18.74
CA GLU A 28 7.00 13.91 19.01
C GLU A 28 6.00 13.91 17.85
N LEU A 29 5.64 15.08 17.34
CA LEU A 29 4.75 15.21 16.17
C LEU A 29 5.36 14.60 14.92
N HIS A 30 6.66 14.77 14.69
CA HIS A 30 7.36 14.16 13.56
C HIS A 30 7.29 12.63 13.62
N ILE A 31 7.52 12.03 14.80
CA ILE A 31 7.41 10.59 15.02
C ILE A 31 5.98 10.10 14.78
N GLN A 32 4.97 10.82 15.28
CA GLN A 32 3.57 10.47 15.07
C GLN A 32 3.16 10.54 13.59
N ALA A 33 3.56 11.60 12.89
CA ALA A 33 3.24 11.78 11.48
C ALA A 33 3.90 10.68 10.61
N THR A 34 5.15 10.35 10.90
CA THR A 34 5.86 9.28 10.17
C THR A 34 5.25 7.92 10.46
N GLU A 35 4.94 7.58 11.71
CA GLU A 35 4.28 6.31 12.05
C GLU A 35 2.91 6.18 11.38
N ALA A 36 2.11 7.26 11.35
CA ALA A 36 0.83 7.27 10.66
C ALA A 36 0.98 6.98 9.16
N MET A 37 1.98 7.56 8.50
CA MET A 37 2.25 7.29 7.09
C MET A 37 2.70 5.84 6.85
N PHE A 38 3.61 5.31 7.67
CA PHE A 38 4.15 3.96 7.49
C PHE A 38 3.18 2.85 7.90
N SER A 39 2.27 3.10 8.83
CA SER A 39 1.32 2.10 9.33
C SER A 39 0.45 1.53 8.21
N THR A 40 -0.14 2.38 7.37
CA THR A 40 -1.01 1.97 6.25
C THR A 40 -0.27 1.14 5.21
N VAL A 41 0.95 1.54 4.84
CA VAL A 41 1.81 0.79 3.92
C VAL A 41 2.19 -0.56 4.53
N ARG A 42 2.52 -0.59 5.82
CA ARG A 42 2.88 -1.82 6.53
C ARG A 42 1.71 -2.80 6.59
N GLU A 43 0.51 -2.31 6.88
CA GLU A 43 -0.71 -3.12 6.92
C GLU A 43 -1.07 -3.68 5.55
N SER A 44 -1.10 -2.84 4.52
CA SER A 44 -1.37 -3.28 3.14
C SER A 44 -0.34 -4.29 2.64
N THR A 45 0.95 -4.08 2.94
CA THR A 45 2.02 -5.02 2.57
C THR A 45 1.86 -6.36 3.28
N LYS A 46 1.50 -6.33 4.58
CA LYS A 46 1.22 -7.55 5.35
C LYS A 46 0.00 -8.30 4.81
N ALA A 47 -1.06 -7.58 4.46
CA ALA A 47 -2.26 -8.17 3.86
C ALA A 47 -1.94 -8.84 2.51
N ALA A 48 -1.30 -8.11 1.60
CA ALA A 48 -0.89 -8.64 0.29
C ALA A 48 0.02 -9.87 0.42
N TYR A 49 0.97 -9.86 1.37
CA TYR A 49 1.83 -11.01 1.64
C TYR A 49 1.02 -12.25 2.09
N ASN A 50 0.05 -12.04 2.97
CA ASN A 50 -0.82 -13.11 3.44
C ASN A 50 -1.69 -13.66 2.30
N GLU A 51 -2.29 -12.80 1.47
CA GLU A 51 -3.11 -13.22 0.33
C GLU A 51 -2.32 -14.10 -0.65
N VAL A 52 -1.10 -13.68 -1.02
CA VAL A 52 -0.23 -14.47 -1.92
C VAL A 52 0.12 -15.81 -1.28
N ARG A 53 0.38 -15.83 0.03
CA ARG A 53 0.69 -17.05 0.76
C ARG A 53 -0.50 -18.01 0.81
N GLU A 54 -1.68 -17.50 1.14
CA GLU A 54 -2.92 -18.28 1.21
C GLU A 54 -3.29 -18.84 -0.17
N TYR A 55 -3.19 -18.03 -1.22
CA TYR A 55 -3.35 -18.50 -2.60
C TYR A 55 -2.39 -19.64 -2.91
N LYS A 56 -1.10 -19.50 -2.55
CA LYS A 56 -0.10 -20.55 -2.81
C LYS A 56 -0.48 -21.85 -2.10
N HIS A 57 -0.93 -21.78 -0.84
CA HIS A 57 -1.39 -22.96 -0.11
C HIS A 57 -2.58 -23.62 -0.80
N LEU A 58 -3.62 -22.85 -1.16
CA LEU A 58 -4.81 -23.36 -1.84
C LEU A 58 -4.49 -23.93 -3.23
N ALA A 59 -3.59 -23.31 -3.97
CA ALA A 59 -3.17 -23.76 -5.30
C ALA A 59 -2.36 -25.07 -5.24
N THR A 60 -1.74 -25.38 -4.10
CA THR A 60 -1.00 -26.63 -3.86
C THR A 60 -1.78 -27.66 -3.05
N ASP A 61 -3.02 -27.35 -2.68
CA ASP A 61 -3.87 -28.26 -1.93
C ASP A 61 -4.17 -29.53 -2.75
N GLU A 62 -4.46 -30.62 -2.04
CA GLU A 62 -4.67 -31.91 -2.69
C GLU A 62 -5.93 -31.89 -3.57
N GLU A 63 -6.99 -31.24 -3.10
CA GLU A 63 -8.26 -31.11 -3.84
C GLU A 63 -8.10 -30.29 -5.12
N SER A 64 -7.42 -29.14 -5.05
CA SER A 64 -7.19 -28.30 -6.23
C SER A 64 -6.31 -29.04 -7.25
N THR A 65 -5.27 -29.74 -6.79
CA THR A 65 -4.41 -30.58 -7.63
C THR A 65 -5.21 -31.68 -8.33
N ARG A 66 -6.12 -32.36 -7.62
CA ARG A 66 -7.01 -33.39 -8.19
C ARG A 66 -7.89 -32.84 -9.30
N ILE A 67 -8.47 -31.65 -9.10
CA ILE A 67 -9.30 -30.99 -10.11
C ILE A 67 -8.48 -30.65 -11.36
N PHE A 68 -7.29 -30.08 -11.19
CA PHE A 68 -6.40 -29.75 -12.31
C PHE A 68 -5.96 -30.99 -13.09
N GLU A 69 -5.59 -32.07 -12.40
CA GLU A 69 -5.22 -33.33 -13.06
C GLU A 69 -6.40 -33.96 -13.80
N ARG A 70 -7.61 -33.94 -13.22
CA ARG A 70 -8.82 -34.38 -13.92
C ARG A 70 -9.07 -33.57 -15.19
N ALA A 71 -8.96 -32.25 -15.12
CA ALA A 71 -9.13 -31.38 -16.27
C ALA A 71 -8.03 -31.59 -17.33
N ARG A 72 -6.80 -31.90 -16.90
CA ARG A 72 -5.69 -32.25 -17.80
C ARG A 72 -5.96 -33.56 -18.56
N ARG A 73 -6.38 -34.62 -17.84
CA ARG A 73 -6.75 -35.91 -18.46
C ARG A 73 -7.90 -35.76 -19.45
N SER A 74 -8.97 -35.07 -19.06
CA SER A 74 -10.12 -34.84 -19.95
C SER A 74 -9.74 -34.13 -21.25
N ARG A 75 -8.80 -33.18 -21.20
CA ARG A 75 -8.27 -32.50 -22.40
C ARG A 75 -7.42 -33.42 -23.29
N GLN A 76 -6.68 -34.35 -22.69
CA GLN A 76 -5.88 -35.33 -23.44
C GLN A 76 -6.76 -36.38 -24.12
N GLU A 77 -7.81 -36.84 -23.43
CA GLU A 77 -8.73 -37.87 -23.93
C GLU A 77 -9.70 -37.34 -24.99
N ASN A 78 -10.11 -36.07 -24.89
CA ASN A 78 -11.02 -35.45 -25.86
C ASN A 78 -10.54 -34.03 -26.22
N PRO A 79 -9.52 -33.91 -27.08
CA PRO A 79 -9.02 -32.62 -27.52
C PRO A 79 -10.01 -31.98 -28.49
N LYS A 80 -10.94 -31.18 -27.96
CA LYS A 80 -11.95 -30.43 -28.74
C LYS A 80 -11.37 -29.25 -29.55
N ASP A 81 -10.06 -29.24 -29.79
CA ASP A 81 -9.28 -28.14 -30.39
C ASP A 81 -9.51 -26.76 -29.75
N ILE A 82 -9.92 -26.75 -28.47
CA ILE A 82 -10.11 -25.52 -27.69
C ILE A 82 -8.74 -25.01 -27.28
N LYS A 83 -8.29 -23.95 -27.94
CA LYS A 83 -7.02 -23.28 -27.63
C LYS A 83 -7.13 -22.58 -26.27
N PRO A 84 -6.12 -22.69 -25.39
CA PRO A 84 -6.06 -21.87 -24.18
C PRO A 84 -6.03 -20.41 -24.57
N TRP A 85 -6.88 -19.60 -23.95
CA TRP A 85 -6.86 -18.16 -24.14
C TRP A 85 -5.49 -17.60 -23.73
N ARG A 86 -4.90 -16.78 -24.59
CA ARG A 86 -3.67 -16.04 -24.30
C ARG A 86 -4.03 -14.57 -24.13
N ALA A 87 -3.31 -13.87 -23.27
CA ALA A 87 -3.43 -12.42 -23.12
C ALA A 87 -3.17 -11.64 -24.43
N ARG A 88 -2.57 -12.25 -25.45
CA ARG A 88 -2.40 -11.66 -26.79
C ARG A 88 -3.63 -11.82 -27.68
N ASP A 89 -4.51 -12.76 -27.37
CA ASP A 89 -5.71 -13.04 -28.16
C ASP A 89 -6.80 -11.99 -27.93
N ASP A 90 -6.69 -11.22 -26.84
CA ASP A 90 -7.50 -10.03 -26.56
C ASP A 90 -6.60 -8.93 -25.96
N PRO A 91 -6.07 -8.00 -26.78
CA PRO A 91 -5.17 -6.94 -26.33
C PRO A 91 -5.79 -5.99 -25.29
N GLU A 92 -7.12 -5.85 -25.30
CA GLU A 92 -7.87 -4.94 -24.46
C GLU A 92 -8.36 -5.61 -23.17
N TRP A 93 -7.90 -6.83 -22.87
CA TRP A 93 -8.32 -7.57 -21.66
C TRP A 93 -8.03 -6.85 -20.33
N LEU A 94 -7.12 -5.86 -20.34
CA LEU A 94 -6.79 -5.02 -19.18
C LEU A 94 -7.66 -3.76 -19.08
N THR A 95 -8.42 -3.43 -20.12
CA THR A 95 -9.30 -2.27 -20.10
C THR A 95 -10.67 -2.70 -19.56
N PRO A 96 -11.17 -2.10 -18.45
CA PRO A 96 -12.51 -2.40 -17.97
C PRO A 96 -13.52 -1.99 -19.04
N SER A 97 -14.43 -2.90 -19.42
CA SER A 97 -15.57 -2.55 -20.27
C SER A 97 -16.40 -1.50 -19.53
N THR A 98 -16.36 -0.26 -20.01
CA THR A 98 -17.09 0.88 -19.43
C THR A 98 -18.58 0.77 -19.70
#